data_AF-A0A7J9B1H5-F1
#
_entry.id   AF-A0A7J9B1H5-F1
#
_cell.length_a   1.000
_cell.length_b   1.000
_cell.length_c   1.000
_cell.angle_alpha   90.00
_cell.angle_beta   90.00
_cell.angle_gamma   90.00
#
_symmetry.space_group_name_H-M   'P 1'
#
loop_
_entity.id
_entity.type
_entity.pdbx_description
1 polymer ?
#
loop_
_entity_poly.entity_id
_entity_poly.type
_entity_poly.pdbx_seq_one_letter_code
_entity_poly.pdbx_strand_id
1 'polypeptide(L)'
;MNIKLSQELIVQSEKTIDGRRTNVHIAYGYDITLQFVLNVIIHNIHVHHVVESHGGLIRDSVDHFGFRAFGDRDGFFHAINNDYTHWKMYAIGSSTHPTIISQGNRFIAPNDPFAKEITHMIYALESKWKNWVWRSEGDLFMNEAFFRTSKPSSSFQFTFNKKDMIEAKPGTFVGRLTHFVGALNCKK
;
A
#
# COMPACT_ATOMS: atom_id res chain seq x y z
N MET A 1 13.57 -20.99 -5.85
CA MET A 1 12.77 -21.76 -4.88
C MET A 1 11.32 -21.37 -5.06
N ASN A 2 10.45 -22.33 -5.37
CA ASN A 2 9.01 -22.11 -5.48
C ASN A 2 8.32 -22.79 -4.30
N ILE A 3 7.55 -22.03 -3.54
CA ILE A 3 6.85 -22.46 -2.33
C ILE A 3 5.36 -22.32 -2.62
N LYS A 4 4.65 -23.45 -2.63
CA LYS A 4 3.19 -23.48 -2.66
C LYS A 4 2.69 -23.71 -1.25
N LEU A 5 2.05 -22.70 -0.66
CA LEU A 5 1.44 -22.82 0.65
C LEU A 5 0.13 -23.61 0.54
N SER A 6 -0.01 -24.66 1.35
CA SER A 6 -1.24 -25.46 1.45
C SER A 6 -2.34 -24.79 2.28
N GLN A 7 -1.95 -23.85 3.14
CA GLN A 7 -2.79 -23.00 4.00
C GLN A 7 -2.08 -21.66 4.23
N GLU A 8 -2.77 -20.67 4.79
CA GLU A 8 -2.15 -19.37 5.09
C GLU A 8 -0.94 -19.50 6.04
N LEU A 9 0.14 -18.79 5.74
CA LEU A 9 1.32 -18.73 6.59
C LEU A 9 1.16 -17.61 7.62
N ILE A 10 0.87 -17.96 8.87
CA ILE A 10 0.78 -17.00 9.98
C ILE A 10 2.19 -16.70 10.50
N VAL A 11 2.62 -15.45 10.39
CA VAL A 11 3.92 -15.00 10.88
C VAL A 11 3.77 -14.38 12.26
N GLN A 12 4.59 -14.83 13.21
CA GLN A 12 4.62 -14.33 14.59
C GLN A 12 5.48 -13.05 14.71
N SER A 13 5.39 -12.37 15.86
CA SER A 13 6.22 -11.20 16.18
C SER A 13 7.72 -11.53 16.18
N GLU A 14 8.54 -10.49 15.99
CA GLU A 14 10.01 -10.60 16.00
C GLU A 14 10.53 -11.61 14.96
N LYS A 15 10.13 -11.43 13.70
CA LYS A 15 10.52 -12.29 12.58
C LYS A 15 11.03 -11.49 11.40
N THR A 16 12.03 -12.05 10.74
CA THR A 16 12.52 -11.59 9.44
C THR A 16 12.41 -12.71 8.42
N ILE A 17 11.64 -12.49 7.35
CA ILE A 17 11.61 -13.33 6.16
C ILE A 17 12.44 -12.61 5.10
N ASP A 18 13.60 -13.18 4.76
CA ASP A 18 14.57 -12.59 3.87
C ASP A 18 14.92 -13.53 2.72
N GLY A 19 14.46 -13.19 1.52
CA GLY A 19 14.77 -13.92 0.30
C GLY A 19 16.07 -13.46 -0.37
N ARG A 20 16.94 -12.66 0.25
CA ARG A 20 18.20 -12.25 -0.38
C ARG A 20 19.03 -13.46 -0.80
N ARG A 21 19.74 -13.31 -1.93
CA ARG A 21 20.61 -14.34 -2.55
C ARG A 21 19.87 -15.56 -3.10
N THR A 22 18.55 -15.68 -2.92
CA THR A 22 17.74 -16.78 -3.45
C THR A 22 16.51 -16.25 -4.16
N ASN A 23 16.17 -16.78 -5.33
CA ASN A 23 14.95 -16.37 -5.99
C ASN A 23 13.77 -17.12 -5.37
N VAL A 24 13.10 -16.52 -4.38
CA VAL A 24 12.00 -17.14 -3.61
C VAL A 24 10.66 -16.65 -4.14
N HIS A 25 9.83 -17.61 -4.57
CA HIS A 25 8.45 -17.37 -4.99
C HIS A 25 7.49 -18.09 -4.03
N ILE A 26 6.52 -17.35 -3.48
CA ILE A 26 5.34 -17.89 -2.79
C ILE A 26 4.17 -17.72 -3.76
N ALA A 27 3.64 -18.83 -4.27
CA ALA A 27 2.71 -18.78 -5.39
C ALA A 27 1.79 -20.00 -5.53
N TYR A 28 0.70 -19.80 -6.28
CA TYR A 28 -0.25 -20.85 -6.69
C TYR A 28 -0.92 -21.57 -5.52
N GLY A 29 -1.01 -20.90 -4.36
CA GLY A 29 -1.58 -21.38 -3.12
C GLY A 29 -2.03 -20.20 -2.26
N TYR A 30 -2.03 -20.39 -0.95
CA TYR A 30 -2.39 -19.32 0.01
C TYR A 30 -1.25 -18.32 0.21
N ASP A 31 -1.52 -17.24 0.96
CA ASP A 31 -0.58 -16.13 1.21
C ASP A 31 -0.11 -16.07 2.67
N ILE A 32 0.78 -15.10 2.95
CA ILE A 32 1.27 -14.72 4.26
C ILE A 32 0.23 -13.86 4.97
N THR A 33 -0.05 -14.18 6.24
CA THR A 33 -0.91 -13.37 7.11
C THR A 33 -0.12 -12.81 8.28
N LEU A 34 -0.25 -11.49 8.50
CA LEU A 34 0.23 -10.79 9.69
C LEU A 34 -1.00 -10.36 10.50
N GLN A 35 -1.14 -10.87 11.72
CA GLN A 35 -2.28 -10.57 12.58
C GLN A 35 -1.82 -10.42 14.03
N PHE A 36 -2.16 -9.28 14.66
CA PHE A 36 -1.79 -8.96 16.04
C PHE A 36 -0.30 -9.17 16.38
N VAL A 37 0.57 -8.93 15.41
CA VAL A 37 2.02 -9.11 15.54
C VAL A 37 2.76 -7.81 15.35
N LEU A 38 3.92 -7.73 15.99
CA LEU A 38 4.81 -6.57 15.97
C LEU A 38 6.19 -6.97 15.44
N ASN A 39 6.89 -6.00 14.86
CA ASN A 39 8.31 -6.15 14.49
C ASN A 39 8.55 -7.30 13.50
N VAL A 40 7.87 -7.24 12.36
CA VAL A 40 8.04 -8.20 11.25
C VAL A 40 8.68 -7.50 10.06
N ILE A 41 9.74 -8.09 9.52
CA ILE A 41 10.39 -7.66 8.26
C ILE A 41 10.16 -8.74 7.21
N ILE A 42 9.49 -8.39 6.11
CA ILE A 42 9.38 -9.25 4.92
C ILE A 42 10.10 -8.56 3.78
N HIS A 43 11.15 -9.20 3.25
CA HIS A 43 12.03 -8.60 2.28
C HIS A 43 12.48 -9.60 1.21
N ASN A 44 12.62 -9.11 -0.02
CA ASN A 44 13.24 -9.83 -1.14
C ASN A 44 12.56 -11.14 -1.54
N ILE A 45 11.22 -11.20 -1.50
CA ILE A 45 10.45 -12.35 -1.95
C ILE A 45 9.46 -11.95 -3.05
N HIS A 46 9.08 -12.90 -3.88
CA HIS A 46 7.99 -12.75 -4.85
C HIS A 46 6.73 -13.42 -4.31
N VAL A 47 5.63 -12.69 -4.22
CA VAL A 47 4.30 -13.21 -3.87
C VAL A 47 3.36 -12.95 -5.04
N HIS A 48 2.78 -14.00 -5.63
CA HIS A 48 1.91 -13.85 -6.80
C HIS A 48 1.03 -15.07 -7.04
N HIS A 49 -0.05 -14.92 -7.83
CA HIS A 49 -1.00 -16.02 -8.12
C HIS A 49 -1.54 -16.65 -6.82
N VAL A 50 -1.87 -15.79 -5.85
CA VAL A 50 -2.52 -16.18 -4.60
C VAL A 50 -3.94 -16.65 -4.92
N VAL A 51 -4.36 -17.73 -4.28
CA VAL A 51 -5.71 -18.29 -4.37
C VAL A 51 -6.55 -17.83 -3.18
N GLU A 52 -7.81 -17.49 -3.42
CA GLU A 52 -8.75 -17.08 -2.37
C GLU A 52 -8.93 -18.19 -1.33
N SER A 53 -8.94 -17.80 -0.04
CA SER A 53 -9.28 -18.71 1.05
C SER A 53 -10.78 -18.75 1.30
N HIS A 54 -11.30 -19.90 1.73
CA HIS A 54 -12.72 -20.08 2.06
C HIS A 54 -13.15 -19.28 3.33
N GLY A 55 -12.23 -18.51 3.94
CA GLY A 55 -12.46 -17.86 5.23
C GLY A 55 -12.61 -18.86 6.39
N GLY A 56 -12.98 -18.36 7.57
CA GLY A 56 -13.22 -19.18 8.77
C GLY A 56 -12.59 -18.61 10.04
N LEU A 57 -12.77 -19.31 11.17
CA LEU A 57 -12.05 -19.01 12.40
C LEU A 57 -10.58 -19.38 12.21
N ILE A 58 -9.71 -18.38 12.24
CA ILE A 58 -8.27 -18.61 12.17
C ILE A 58 -7.69 -18.53 13.58
N ARG A 59 -6.92 -19.56 13.92
CA ARG A 59 -6.10 -19.60 15.14
C ARG A 59 -4.77 -18.93 14.86
N ASP A 60 -4.49 -17.85 15.57
CA ASP A 60 -3.28 -17.03 15.43
C ASP A 60 -2.35 -17.12 16.68
N SER A 61 -2.84 -17.62 17.82
CA SER A 61 -2.03 -17.96 18.99
C SER A 61 -2.51 -19.24 19.70
N VAL A 62 -1.83 -19.64 20.79
CA VAL A 62 -2.25 -20.79 21.61
C VAL A 62 -3.65 -20.57 22.19
N ASP A 63 -4.04 -19.32 22.41
CA ASP A 63 -5.23 -18.90 23.16
C ASP A 63 -6.21 -18.03 22.35
N HIS A 64 -5.94 -17.71 21.08
CA HIS A 64 -6.80 -16.82 20.29
C HIS A 64 -7.29 -17.43 18.95
N PHE A 65 -8.56 -17.13 18.63
CA PHE A 65 -9.26 -17.43 17.38
C PHE A 65 -10.05 -16.19 16.93
N GLY A 66 -9.87 -15.75 15.68
CA GLY A 66 -10.56 -14.56 15.14
C GLY A 66 -11.38 -14.83 13.87
N PHE A 67 -12.52 -14.15 13.75
CA PHE A 67 -13.32 -14.07 12.52
C PHE A 67 -12.93 -12.83 11.71
N ARG A 68 -12.73 -12.95 10.39
CA ARG A 68 -12.35 -11.84 9.52
C ARG A 68 -13.56 -11.15 8.89
N ALA A 69 -13.83 -9.91 9.28
CA ALA A 69 -14.81 -9.02 8.64
C ALA A 69 -14.11 -7.83 7.95
N PHE A 70 -14.83 -7.13 7.07
CA PHE A 70 -14.39 -5.86 6.48
C PHE A 70 -14.16 -4.84 7.60
N GLY A 71 -12.88 -4.56 7.92
CA GLY A 71 -12.52 -3.57 8.93
C GLY A 71 -12.70 -2.15 8.42
N ASP A 72 -13.17 -1.26 9.30
CA ASP A 72 -13.06 0.18 9.12
C ASP A 72 -11.57 0.55 9.04
N ARG A 73 -11.16 1.23 7.96
CA ARG A 73 -9.76 1.56 7.65
C ARG A 73 -9.49 3.03 7.96
N ASP A 74 -9.66 3.44 9.22
CA ASP A 74 -9.18 4.74 9.66
C ASP A 74 -7.67 4.66 9.85
N GLY A 75 -6.91 5.50 9.12
CA GLY A 75 -5.47 5.41 9.11
C GLY A 75 -4.77 6.62 8.49
N PHE A 76 -3.49 6.77 8.81
CA PHE A 76 -2.60 7.74 8.22
C PHE A 76 -1.70 7.06 7.18
N PHE A 77 -1.61 7.64 5.99
CA PHE A 77 -0.77 7.15 4.90
C PHE A 77 0.07 8.30 4.35
N HIS A 78 1.38 8.10 4.31
CA HIS A 78 2.33 8.99 3.65
C HIS A 78 2.90 8.29 2.42
N ALA A 79 2.37 8.61 1.24
CA ALA A 79 2.84 8.08 -0.03
C ALA A 79 3.93 8.99 -0.58
N ILE A 80 5.18 8.51 -0.62
CA ILE A 80 6.35 9.30 -0.97
C ILE A 80 7.11 8.69 -2.14
N ASN A 81 7.42 9.49 -3.16
CA ASN A 81 8.31 9.11 -4.28
C ASN A 81 8.01 7.76 -4.96
N ASN A 82 6.73 7.41 -5.06
CA ASN A 82 6.25 6.23 -5.78
C ASN A 82 5.96 6.54 -7.26
N ASP A 83 6.07 5.52 -8.10
CA ASP A 83 5.84 5.58 -9.53
C ASP A 83 4.55 4.84 -9.91
N TYR A 84 3.46 5.58 -10.04
CA TYR A 84 2.16 5.03 -10.40
C TYR A 84 1.98 5.07 -11.91
N THR A 85 1.77 3.90 -12.49
CA THR A 85 1.49 3.74 -13.91
C THR A 85 0.37 2.73 -14.10
N HIS A 86 -0.36 2.83 -15.22
CA HIS A 86 -1.29 1.77 -15.69
C HIS A 86 -2.39 1.33 -14.70
N TRP A 87 -2.86 2.21 -13.82
CA TRP A 87 -4.03 1.87 -12.99
C TRP A 87 -5.26 1.63 -13.86
N LYS A 88 -6.23 0.84 -13.38
CA LYS A 88 -7.43 0.51 -14.17
C LYS A 88 -8.63 1.39 -13.85
N MET A 89 -8.71 1.92 -12.63
CA MET A 89 -9.81 2.79 -12.20
C MET A 89 -9.27 4.03 -11.49
N TYR A 90 -8.45 3.81 -10.45
CA TYR A 90 -7.79 4.86 -9.67
C TYR A 90 -6.48 4.30 -9.10
N ALA A 91 -5.58 5.18 -8.67
CA ALA A 91 -4.30 4.78 -8.06
C ALA A 91 -4.35 4.81 -6.52
N ILE A 92 -5.08 5.76 -5.94
CA ILE A 92 -5.17 5.96 -4.49
C ILE A 92 -6.66 6.03 -4.11
N GLY A 93 -7.09 5.24 -3.13
CA GLY A 93 -8.48 5.24 -2.71
C GLY A 93 -8.69 4.81 -1.26
N SER A 94 -9.85 5.14 -0.71
CA SER A 94 -10.26 4.72 0.63
C SER A 94 -11.76 4.83 0.84
N SER A 95 -12.28 4.09 1.82
CA SER A 95 -13.70 4.03 2.20
C SER A 95 -14.04 4.72 3.53
N THR A 96 -13.06 4.99 4.39
CA THR A 96 -13.26 5.39 5.80
C THR A 96 -12.23 6.43 6.23
N HIS A 97 -12.64 7.70 6.32
CA HIS A 97 -11.92 8.90 6.81
C HIS A 97 -10.38 8.80 6.93
N PRO A 98 -9.62 8.47 5.87
CA PRO A 98 -8.18 8.37 6.00
C PRO A 98 -7.56 9.78 6.00
N THR A 99 -6.34 9.84 6.52
CA THR A 99 -5.42 10.92 6.16
C THR A 99 -4.42 10.39 5.15
N ILE A 100 -4.40 11.00 3.96
CA ILE A 100 -3.47 10.65 2.88
C ILE A 100 -2.65 11.88 2.53
N ILE A 101 -1.33 11.75 2.67
CA ILE A 101 -0.34 12.73 2.23
C ILE A 101 0.43 12.11 1.06
N SER A 102 0.22 12.61 -0.15
CA SER A 102 0.97 12.28 -1.36
C SER A 102 2.07 13.32 -1.56
N GLN A 103 3.33 12.90 -1.59
CA GLN A 103 4.48 13.78 -1.77
C GLN A 103 5.49 13.26 -2.77
N GLY A 104 5.83 14.08 -3.77
CA GLY A 104 6.91 13.78 -4.70
C GLY A 104 6.70 12.51 -5.54
N ASN A 105 5.48 12.00 -5.67
CA ASN A 105 5.17 10.84 -6.50
C ASN A 105 5.12 11.23 -7.99
N ARG A 106 5.13 10.22 -8.86
CA ARG A 106 4.86 10.38 -10.28
C ARG A 106 3.62 9.57 -10.64
N PHE A 107 2.68 10.20 -11.35
CA PHE A 107 1.45 9.57 -11.81
C PHE A 107 1.34 9.71 -13.32
N ILE A 108 1.32 8.57 -14.02
CA ILE A 108 1.11 8.52 -15.46
C ILE A 108 -0.25 7.88 -15.71
N ALA A 109 -1.23 8.72 -16.08
CA ALA A 109 -2.57 8.22 -16.31
C ALA A 109 -2.61 7.22 -17.47
N PRO A 110 -3.51 6.23 -17.43
CA PRO A 110 -3.86 5.41 -18.58
C PRO A 110 -4.39 6.25 -19.74
N ASN A 111 -4.41 5.66 -20.94
CA ASN A 111 -5.06 6.28 -22.11
C ASN A 111 -6.58 6.29 -22.01
N ASP A 112 -7.16 5.56 -21.06
CA ASP A 112 -8.60 5.59 -20.78
C ASP A 112 -9.00 6.97 -20.22
N PRO A 113 -9.90 7.71 -20.90
CA PRO A 113 -10.36 9.03 -20.43
C PRO A 113 -11.14 8.96 -19.11
N PHE A 114 -11.68 7.79 -18.73
CA PHE A 114 -12.40 7.62 -17.47
C PHE A 114 -11.48 7.31 -16.28
N ALA A 115 -10.18 7.14 -16.53
CA ALA A 115 -9.17 6.78 -15.51
C ALA A 115 -8.13 7.89 -15.28
N LYS A 116 -8.48 9.17 -15.50
CA LYS A 116 -7.56 10.31 -15.29
C LYS A 116 -7.45 10.73 -13.83
N GLU A 117 -8.47 10.47 -13.04
CA GLU A 117 -8.48 10.80 -11.62
C GLU A 117 -7.62 9.80 -10.83
N ILE A 118 -6.63 10.31 -10.10
CA ILE A 118 -5.74 9.51 -9.25
C ILE A 118 -6.50 8.95 -8.04
N THR A 119 -7.45 9.74 -7.53
CA THR A 119 -8.12 9.58 -6.24
C THR A 119 -9.49 8.93 -6.37
N HIS A 120 -9.87 8.04 -5.45
CA HIS A 120 -11.23 7.52 -5.38
C HIS A 120 -11.73 7.30 -3.94
N MET A 121 -12.79 8.01 -3.56
CA MET A 121 -13.43 7.89 -2.25
C MET A 121 -14.59 6.90 -2.33
N ILE A 122 -14.31 5.65 -1.97
CA ILE A 122 -15.24 4.52 -2.14
C ILE A 122 -16.38 4.66 -1.12
N TYR A 123 -17.63 4.55 -1.57
CA TYR A 123 -18.82 4.56 -0.71
C TYR A 123 -18.99 5.83 0.17
N ALA A 124 -18.30 6.93 -0.16
CA ALA A 124 -18.39 8.18 0.57
C ALA A 124 -19.01 9.29 -0.29
N LEU A 125 -20.09 9.89 0.20
CA LEU A 125 -20.65 11.10 -0.39
C LEU A 125 -19.64 12.26 -0.32
N GLU A 126 -19.73 13.19 -1.25
CA GLU A 126 -18.86 14.36 -1.30
C GLU A 126 -18.93 15.23 -0.04
N SER A 127 -20.09 15.34 0.58
CA SER A 127 -20.27 16.01 1.88
C SER A 127 -19.44 15.37 3.01
N LYS A 128 -19.15 14.07 2.91
CA LYS A 128 -18.36 13.31 3.88
C LYS A 128 -16.87 13.44 3.58
N TRP A 129 -16.45 13.10 2.36
CA TRP A 129 -15.02 13.02 2.04
C TRP A 129 -14.34 14.38 1.91
N LYS A 130 -15.08 15.47 1.66
CA LYS A 130 -14.51 16.83 1.68
C LYS A 130 -13.83 17.19 3.01
N ASN A 131 -14.25 16.56 4.11
CA ASN A 131 -13.66 16.75 5.43
C ASN A 131 -12.46 15.84 5.71
N TRP A 132 -12.07 14.95 4.78
CA TRP A 132 -10.89 14.12 4.90
C TRP A 132 -9.63 14.94 4.61
N VAL A 133 -8.47 14.46 5.05
CA VAL A 133 -7.18 15.12 4.78
C VAL A 133 -6.50 14.41 3.62
N TRP A 134 -6.68 14.91 2.39
CA TRP A 134 -6.04 14.39 1.18
C TRP A 134 -5.21 15.49 0.54
N ARG A 135 -3.90 15.31 0.57
CA ARG A 135 -2.93 16.32 0.10
C ARG A 135 -2.03 15.74 -0.97
N SER A 136 -1.67 16.59 -1.93
CA SER A 136 -0.68 16.31 -2.96
C SER A 136 0.31 17.47 -2.99
N GLU A 137 1.59 17.19 -2.82
CA GLU A 137 2.65 18.21 -2.75
C GLU A 137 3.89 17.74 -3.52
N GLY A 138 4.33 18.52 -4.52
CA GLY A 138 5.51 18.18 -5.32
C GLY A 138 5.37 16.95 -6.23
N ASP A 139 4.15 16.44 -6.39
CA ASP A 139 3.84 15.33 -7.29
C ASP A 139 3.96 15.74 -8.78
N LEU A 140 4.35 14.79 -9.63
CA LEU A 140 4.41 14.95 -11.08
C LEU A 140 3.24 14.22 -11.74
N PHE A 141 2.39 14.96 -12.44
CA PHE A 141 1.25 14.42 -13.18
C PHE A 141 1.53 14.38 -14.68
N MET A 142 1.21 13.25 -15.31
CA MET A 142 1.42 13.01 -16.74
C MET A 142 0.17 12.37 -17.35
N ASN A 143 -0.02 12.59 -18.66
CA ASN A 143 -1.18 12.10 -19.42
C ASN A 143 -2.51 12.52 -18.79
N GLU A 144 -2.63 13.79 -18.39
CA GLU A 144 -3.84 14.40 -17.81
C GLU A 144 -4.25 13.83 -16.43
N ALA A 145 -3.33 13.14 -15.75
CA ALA A 145 -3.56 12.72 -14.38
C ALA A 145 -3.87 13.94 -13.48
N PHE A 146 -4.80 13.80 -12.55
CA PHE A 146 -5.06 14.83 -11.55
C PHE A 146 -5.45 14.23 -10.19
N PHE A 147 -5.16 14.96 -9.13
CA PHE A 147 -5.41 14.56 -7.76
C PHE A 147 -6.47 15.48 -7.15
N ARG A 148 -7.60 14.92 -6.64
CA ARG A 148 -8.56 15.71 -5.87
C ARG A 148 -8.11 15.82 -4.42
N THR A 149 -7.75 17.03 -4.02
CA THR A 149 -7.39 17.32 -2.63
C THR A 149 -8.63 17.64 -1.79
N SER A 150 -8.56 17.33 -0.50
CA SER A 150 -9.58 17.66 0.50
C SER A 150 -8.88 18.05 1.81
N LYS A 151 -9.50 18.99 2.56
CA LYS A 151 -9.01 19.38 3.88
C LYS A 151 -10.21 19.73 4.77
N PRO A 152 -10.24 19.27 6.03
CA PRO A 152 -11.22 19.75 7.00
C PRO A 152 -11.03 21.25 7.30
N SER A 153 -12.13 21.94 7.65
CA SER A 153 -12.13 23.36 8.03
C SER A 153 -11.33 23.63 9.33
N SER A 154 -11.16 22.62 10.18
CA SER A 154 -10.23 22.66 11.31
C SER A 154 -8.90 22.03 10.91
N SER A 155 -7.80 22.74 11.15
CA SER A 155 -6.45 22.26 10.85
C SER A 155 -6.09 21.09 11.76
N PHE A 156 -6.46 19.87 11.38
CA PHE A 156 -5.89 18.68 12.00
C PHE A 156 -4.39 18.68 11.70
N GLN A 157 -3.58 18.97 12.71
CA GLN A 157 -2.13 18.88 12.66
C GLN A 157 -1.73 17.56 13.31
N PHE A 158 -1.28 16.61 12.50
CA PHE A 158 -0.49 15.52 13.01
C PHE A 158 0.88 16.06 13.40
N THR A 159 1.30 15.82 14.64
CA THR A 159 2.66 16.08 15.11
C THR A 159 3.53 14.87 14.79
N PHE A 160 4.18 14.90 13.63
CA PHE A 160 5.22 13.94 13.29
C PHE A 160 6.59 14.50 13.63
N ASN A 161 7.48 13.66 14.14
CA ASN A 161 8.88 14.02 14.32
C ASN A 161 9.69 13.63 13.07
N LYS A 162 10.94 14.11 12.96
CA LYS A 162 11.82 13.84 11.80
C LYS A 162 12.15 12.36 11.55
N LYS A 163 11.98 11.48 12.55
CA LYS A 163 12.16 10.03 12.41
C LYS A 163 10.92 9.33 11.86
N ASP A 164 9.76 9.97 11.97
CA ASP A 164 8.48 9.40 11.51
C ASP A 164 8.24 9.71 10.01
N MET A 165 8.92 10.72 9.47
CA MET A 165 8.68 11.24 8.12
C MET A 165 9.97 11.21 7.30
N ILE A 166 9.83 10.87 6.02
CA ILE A 166 10.92 10.94 5.04
C ILE A 166 10.72 12.21 4.20
N GLU A 167 11.80 12.94 3.94
CA GLU A 167 11.76 14.10 3.04
C GLU A 167 11.60 13.66 1.59
N ALA A 168 10.57 14.17 0.91
CA ALA A 168 10.29 13.83 -0.47
C ALA A 168 11.23 14.53 -1.46
N LYS A 169 11.71 13.80 -2.47
CA LYS A 169 12.29 14.40 -3.69
C LYS A 169 11.18 14.87 -4.65
N PRO A 170 11.46 15.77 -5.60
CA PRO A 170 10.49 16.12 -6.63
C PRO A 170 10.03 14.90 -7.45
N GLY A 171 8.77 14.89 -7.90
CA GLY A 171 8.21 13.78 -8.71
C GLY A 171 9.00 13.43 -9.98
N THR A 172 9.77 14.37 -10.52
CA THR A 172 10.69 14.15 -11.65
C THR A 172 11.83 13.17 -11.35
N PHE A 173 12.22 13.01 -10.08
CA PHE A 173 13.27 12.07 -9.66
C PHE A 173 12.78 10.63 -9.49
N VAL A 174 11.46 10.41 -9.45
CA VAL A 174 10.87 9.10 -9.13
C VAL A 174 11.42 8.00 -10.01
N GLY A 175 11.55 8.20 -11.33
CA GLY A 175 12.08 7.19 -12.23
C GLY A 175 13.52 6.72 -11.90
N ARG A 176 14.33 7.56 -11.23
CA ARG A 176 15.65 7.16 -10.73
C ARG A 176 15.54 6.46 -9.37
N LEU A 177 14.67 6.96 -8.49
CA LEU A 177 14.46 6.40 -7.15
C LEU A 177 13.85 4.99 -7.20
N THR A 178 12.96 4.74 -8.15
CA THR A 178 12.28 3.45 -8.34
C THR A 178 12.99 2.54 -9.33
N HIS A 179 14.23 2.85 -9.74
CA HIS A 179 14.94 2.07 -10.76
C HIS A 179 15.22 0.62 -10.32
N PHE A 180 15.35 0.38 -9.01
CA PHE A 180 15.65 -0.92 -8.43
C PHE A 180 14.46 -1.53 -7.66
N VAL A 181 13.22 -1.14 -7.98
CA VAL A 181 12.02 -1.75 -7.38
C VAL A 181 11.91 -3.24 -7.71
N GLY A 182 11.25 -3.98 -6.83
CA GLY A 182 11.12 -5.44 -6.92
C GLY A 182 12.16 -6.18 -6.09
N ALA A 183 12.15 -7.51 -6.16
CA ALA A 183 13.15 -8.31 -5.48
C ALA A 183 14.51 -8.19 -6.17
N LEU A 184 15.57 -8.18 -5.37
CA LEU A 184 16.95 -8.17 -5.82
C LEU A 184 17.26 -9.43 -6.62
N ASN A 185 17.88 -9.23 -7.77
CA ASN A 185 18.36 -10.32 -8.61
C ASN A 185 19.38 -11.20 -7.86
N CYS A 186 19.28 -12.50 -8.06
CA CYS A 186 20.30 -13.44 -7.61
C CYS A 186 21.54 -13.30 -8.49
N LYS A 187 22.70 -13.01 -7.89
CA LYS A 187 23.98 -13.17 -8.58
C LYS A 187 24.27 -14.67 -8.64
N LYS A 188 24.48 -15.18 -9.85
CA LYS A 188 25.00 -16.54 -10.07
C LYS A 188 26.44 -16.64 -9.56
#